data_AF-A0A101CGQ4-F1
#
_entry.id   AF-A0A101CGQ4-F1
#
_cell.length_a   1.000
_cell.length_b   1.000
_cell.length_c   1.000
_cell.angle_alpha   90.00
_cell.angle_beta   90.00
_cell.angle_gamma   90.00
#
_symmetry.space_group_name_H-M   'P 1'
#
loop_
_entity.id
_entity.type
_entity.pdbx_description
1 polymer ?
#
loop_
_entity_poly.entity_id
_entity_poly.type
_entity_poly.pdbx_seq_one_letter_code
_entity_poly.pdbx_strand_id
1 'polypeptide(L)'
;MKKIYFGLLLGICFSVSAQNRFFYEYKFISDSTDKADVKKEMMLLDIDKSGSKYYSQDKFIADSISKADLEKQLKQSPNNINISRREKPGQVSYKVTKQYPEFKTYLFTGISSDSYKIEEDQKPEWKILPDKQKIGEYNAQKAITNFGGREWTAWFSTDLPFQDGPYKFYGLPGLIVKIEDKTGSHSMTLVGNKTIVIPSEKETELPQGVQIYGMGGKDIEISEKQFKKVWKAYVNDPTKNMREMMMKNSDTNRVVFKTMSANGKEISDPNQVFREMEKNVKESLKKNNNRIEPDLYK
;
A
#
# COMPACT_ATOMS: atom_id res chain seq x y z
N MET A 1 -40.24 -52.79 -16.89
CA MET A 1 -40.02 -52.06 -15.60
C MET A 1 -38.89 -51.06 -15.82
N LYS A 2 -39.19 -49.76 -15.79
CA LYS A 2 -38.26 -48.67 -16.16
C LYS A 2 -37.21 -48.49 -15.07
N LYS A 3 -35.93 -48.55 -15.44
CA LYS A 3 -34.79 -48.25 -14.54
C LYS A 3 -34.72 -46.74 -14.32
N ILE A 4 -34.83 -46.29 -13.09
CA ILE A 4 -34.65 -44.89 -12.69
C ILE A 4 -33.18 -44.71 -12.31
N TYR A 5 -32.45 -43.90 -13.07
CA TYR A 5 -31.09 -43.49 -12.73
C TYR A 5 -31.16 -42.26 -11.81
N PHE A 6 -30.60 -42.39 -10.61
CA PHE A 6 -30.50 -41.30 -9.63
C PHE A 6 -29.25 -40.46 -10.00
N GLY A 7 -29.46 -39.29 -10.59
CA GLY A 7 -28.39 -38.34 -10.89
C GLY A 7 -27.92 -37.64 -9.62
N LEU A 8 -26.68 -37.91 -9.19
CA LEU A 8 -26.02 -37.21 -8.10
C LEU A 8 -25.69 -35.78 -8.58
N LEU A 9 -26.46 -34.80 -8.11
CA LEU A 9 -26.24 -33.39 -8.41
C LEU A 9 -25.10 -32.89 -7.50
N LEU A 10 -23.86 -32.91 -8.03
CA LEU A 10 -22.70 -32.31 -7.39
C LEU A 10 -22.92 -30.80 -7.30
N GLY A 11 -23.38 -30.33 -6.14
CA GLY A 11 -23.47 -28.91 -5.83
C GLY A 11 -22.07 -28.31 -5.79
N ILE A 12 -21.76 -27.44 -6.76
CA ILE A 12 -20.57 -26.59 -6.74
C ILE A 12 -20.76 -25.63 -5.56
N CYS A 13 -20.16 -25.96 -4.40
CA CYS A 13 -20.02 -25.02 -3.30
C CYS A 13 -19.05 -23.92 -3.74
N PHE A 14 -19.59 -22.80 -4.20
CA PHE A 14 -18.83 -21.55 -4.22
C PHE A 14 -18.57 -21.18 -2.76
N SER A 15 -17.35 -21.45 -2.28
CA SER A 15 -16.89 -21.02 -0.97
C SER A 15 -16.83 -19.50 -0.93
N VAL A 16 -17.94 -18.87 -0.52
CA VAL A 16 -17.99 -17.44 -0.23
C VAL A 16 -17.29 -17.24 1.12
N SER A 17 -16.06 -16.73 1.10
CA SER A 17 -15.36 -16.38 2.34
C SER A 17 -15.86 -15.02 2.82
N ALA A 18 -16.55 -15.00 3.96
CA ALA A 18 -16.84 -13.76 4.67
C ALA A 18 -15.53 -13.16 5.20
N GLN A 19 -15.37 -11.85 5.05
CA GLN A 19 -14.19 -11.10 5.47
C GLN A 19 -14.62 -9.94 6.37
N ASN A 20 -13.86 -9.67 7.42
CA ASN A 20 -14.08 -8.50 8.28
C ASN A 20 -13.27 -7.33 7.75
N ARG A 21 -13.92 -6.20 7.49
CA ARG A 21 -13.27 -4.95 7.09
C ARG A 21 -13.38 -3.95 8.22
N PHE A 22 -12.24 -3.38 8.59
CA PHE A 22 -12.10 -2.31 9.56
C PHE A 22 -11.62 -1.05 8.87
N PHE A 23 -12.18 0.10 9.23
CA PHE A 23 -11.86 1.40 8.65
C PHE A 23 -11.04 2.21 9.64
N TYR A 24 -9.87 2.68 9.23
CA TYR A 24 -8.97 3.48 10.06
C TYR A 24 -8.78 4.87 9.48
N GLU A 25 -9.02 5.91 10.28
CA GLU A 25 -8.54 7.26 9.99
C GLU A 25 -7.05 7.31 10.32
N TYR A 26 -6.23 7.43 9.27
CA TYR A 26 -4.80 7.66 9.41
C TYR A 26 -4.51 9.16 9.29
N LYS A 27 -4.01 9.74 10.37
CA LYS A 27 -3.48 11.10 10.43
C LYS A 27 -1.98 11.05 10.38
N PHE A 28 -1.38 11.85 9.51
CA PHE A 28 0.07 11.92 9.43
C PHE A 28 0.56 13.30 9.01
N ILE A 29 1.77 13.63 9.45
CA ILE A 29 2.52 14.81 9.02
C ILE A 29 3.64 14.31 8.10
N SER A 30 3.71 14.77 6.85
CA SER A 30 4.76 14.34 5.91
C SER A 30 6.07 15.10 6.09
N ASP A 31 5.97 16.40 6.37
CA ASP A 31 7.12 17.28 6.59
C ASP A 31 7.23 17.61 8.06
N SER A 32 8.26 17.08 8.73
CA SER A 32 8.52 17.36 10.15
C SER A 32 8.74 18.84 10.47
N THR A 33 9.04 19.67 9.46
CA THR A 33 9.23 21.12 9.60
C THR A 33 7.92 21.91 9.47
N ASP A 34 6.88 21.31 8.86
CA ASP A 34 5.54 21.89 8.72
C ASP A 34 4.52 21.04 9.47
N LYS A 35 4.51 21.20 10.80
CA LYS A 35 3.61 20.44 11.68
C LYS A 35 2.13 20.82 11.53
N ALA A 36 1.82 21.93 10.85
CA ALA A 36 0.46 22.37 10.62
C ALA A 36 -0.21 21.62 9.45
N ASP A 37 0.58 21.10 8.50
CA ASP A 37 0.10 20.28 7.38
C ASP A 37 -0.21 18.84 7.83
N VAL A 38 -1.32 18.70 8.58
CA VAL A 38 -1.83 17.40 9.01
C VAL A 38 -2.69 16.80 7.90
N LYS A 39 -2.19 15.70 7.34
CA LYS A 39 -2.89 14.94 6.30
C LYS A 39 -3.75 13.85 6.91
N LYS A 40 -4.80 13.49 6.18
CA LYS A 40 -5.73 12.44 6.54
C LYS A 40 -5.94 11.50 5.38
N GLU A 41 -6.07 10.22 5.69
CA GLU A 41 -6.41 9.20 4.70
C GLU A 41 -7.23 8.08 5.33
N MET A 42 -8.18 7.56 4.56
CA MET A 42 -8.97 6.39 4.97
C MET A 42 -8.25 5.11 4.56
N MET A 43 -7.95 4.31 5.57
CA MET A 43 -7.23 3.05 5.41
C MET A 43 -8.17 1.88 5.74
N LEU A 44 -8.04 0.80 5.00
CA LEU A 44 -8.81 -0.42 5.18
C LEU A 44 -7.91 -1.49 5.79
N LEU A 45 -8.38 -2.17 6.83
CA LEU A 45 -7.81 -3.42 7.32
C LEU A 45 -8.82 -4.52 7.07
N ASP A 46 -8.47 -5.41 6.17
CA ASP A 46 -9.26 -6.53 5.73
C ASP A 46 -8.71 -7.81 6.36
N ILE A 47 -9.53 -8.55 7.13
CA ILE A 47 -9.13 -9.77 7.84
C ILE A 47 -10.01 -10.94 7.41
N ASP A 48 -9.37 -12.02 6.99
CA ASP A 48 -9.99 -13.32 6.72
C ASP A 48 -9.25 -14.45 7.46
N LYS A 49 -9.55 -15.71 7.12
CA LYS A 49 -8.93 -16.88 7.74
C LYS A 49 -7.45 -17.05 7.41
N SER A 50 -7.00 -16.51 6.28
CA SER A 50 -5.64 -16.64 5.76
C SER A 50 -4.71 -15.52 6.22
N GLY A 51 -5.26 -14.38 6.66
CA GLY A 51 -4.44 -13.25 7.03
C GLY A 51 -5.17 -11.91 7.06
N SER A 52 -4.38 -10.85 6.98
CA SER A 52 -4.87 -9.48 6.87
C SER A 52 -4.20 -8.66 5.77
N LYS A 53 -4.91 -7.64 5.28
CA LYS A 53 -4.42 -6.67 4.28
C LYS A 53 -4.75 -5.26 4.75
N TYR A 54 -3.74 -4.41 4.86
CA TYR A 54 -3.87 -3.00 5.23
C TYR A 54 -3.47 -2.09 4.07
N TYR A 55 -4.36 -1.23 3.59
CA TYR A 55 -4.14 -0.42 2.38
C TYR A 55 -5.05 0.82 2.31
N SER A 56 -4.69 1.79 1.48
CA SER A 56 -5.49 3.01 1.27
C SER A 56 -6.77 2.71 0.50
N GLN A 57 -7.90 3.24 0.99
CA GLN A 57 -9.18 3.16 0.31
C GLN A 57 -9.16 3.94 -1.02
N ASP A 58 -8.61 5.14 -1.02
CA ASP A 58 -8.54 5.99 -2.22
C ASP A 58 -7.65 5.33 -3.28
N LYS A 59 -6.52 4.75 -2.85
CA LYS A 59 -5.64 4.01 -3.76
C LYS A 59 -6.33 2.79 -4.36
N PHE A 60 -7.06 2.03 -3.54
CA PHE A 60 -7.84 0.88 -4.02
C PHE A 60 -8.91 1.28 -5.04
N ILE A 61 -9.66 2.36 -4.76
CA ILE A 61 -10.67 2.88 -5.68
C ILE A 61 -10.00 3.34 -6.99
N ALA A 62 -8.93 4.12 -6.88
CA ALA A 62 -8.20 4.61 -8.04
C ALA A 62 -7.66 3.46 -8.91
N ASP A 63 -7.07 2.43 -8.30
CA ASP A 63 -6.54 1.28 -9.01
C ASP A 63 -7.66 0.44 -9.63
N SER A 64 -8.77 0.22 -8.91
CA SER A 64 -9.95 -0.51 -9.42
C SER A 64 -10.55 0.15 -10.66
N ILE A 65 -10.80 1.46 -10.61
CA ILE A 65 -11.34 2.18 -11.76
C ILE A 65 -10.29 2.25 -12.88
N SER A 66 -8.99 2.32 -12.58
CA SER A 66 -7.95 2.33 -13.62
C SER A 66 -7.85 0.98 -14.35
N LYS A 67 -7.97 -0.11 -13.61
CA LYS A 67 -8.03 -1.48 -14.13
C LYS A 67 -9.25 -1.66 -15.04
N ALA A 68 -10.43 -1.20 -14.61
CA ALA A 68 -11.65 -1.26 -15.42
C ALA A 68 -11.52 -0.44 -16.72
N ASP A 69 -10.96 0.76 -16.65
CA ASP A 69 -10.69 1.59 -17.83
C ASP A 69 -9.68 0.93 -18.77
N LEU A 70 -8.62 0.34 -18.23
CA LEU A 70 -7.63 -0.39 -19.01
C LEU A 70 -8.24 -1.61 -19.72
N GLU A 71 -9.03 -2.42 -19.02
CA GLU A 71 -9.74 -3.56 -19.62
C GLU A 71 -10.65 -3.13 -20.78
N LYS A 72 -11.34 -2.00 -20.61
CA LYS A 72 -12.18 -1.43 -21.65
C LYS A 72 -11.34 -0.97 -22.85
N GLN A 73 -10.23 -0.28 -22.61
CA GLN A 73 -9.33 0.18 -23.67
C GLN A 73 -8.70 -0.99 -24.42
N LEU A 74 -8.26 -2.05 -23.73
CA LEU A 74 -7.72 -3.26 -24.36
C LEU A 74 -8.74 -3.95 -25.27
N LYS A 75 -10.03 -3.94 -24.91
CA LYS A 75 -11.11 -4.50 -25.74
C LYS A 75 -11.43 -3.62 -26.96
N GLN A 76 -11.32 -2.29 -26.82
CA GLN A 76 -11.72 -1.34 -27.87
C GLN A 76 -10.58 -0.97 -28.81
N SER A 77 -9.35 -0.89 -28.32
CA SER A 77 -8.18 -0.39 -29.05
C SER A 77 -6.88 -0.93 -28.41
N PRO A 78 -6.55 -2.23 -28.60
CA PRO A 78 -5.41 -2.88 -27.94
C PRO A 78 -4.05 -2.23 -28.27
N ASN A 79 -3.94 -1.52 -29.40
CA ASN A 79 -2.70 -0.89 -29.85
C ASN A 79 -2.58 0.60 -29.47
N ASN A 80 -3.59 1.20 -28.81
CA ASN A 80 -3.59 2.62 -28.46
C ASN A 80 -4.14 2.83 -27.04
N ILE A 81 -3.32 2.45 -26.06
CA ILE A 81 -3.65 2.57 -24.63
C ILE A 81 -3.24 3.95 -24.14
N ASN A 82 -4.21 4.73 -23.66
CA ASN A 82 -3.95 6.00 -22.99
C ASN A 82 -3.99 5.81 -21.47
N ILE A 83 -2.84 6.00 -20.83
CA ILE A 83 -2.70 5.94 -19.38
C ILE A 83 -2.69 7.36 -18.84
N SER A 84 -3.87 7.88 -18.51
CA SER A 84 -3.98 9.12 -17.74
C SER A 84 -3.78 8.84 -16.25
N ARG A 85 -2.73 9.40 -15.63
CA ARG A 85 -2.62 9.41 -14.16
C ARG A 85 -3.77 10.26 -13.60
N ARG A 86 -4.64 9.64 -12.80
CA ARG A 86 -5.72 10.36 -12.12
C ARG A 86 -5.17 11.30 -11.06
N GLU A 87 -5.90 12.40 -10.84
CA GLU A 87 -5.47 13.52 -10.02
C GLU A 87 -5.39 13.24 -8.50
N LYS A 88 -5.99 12.14 -8.00
CA LYS A 88 -6.06 11.84 -6.55
C LYS A 88 -5.96 10.34 -6.23
N PRO A 89 -4.76 9.72 -6.32
CA PRO A 89 -4.59 8.28 -6.06
C PRO A 89 -4.51 7.90 -4.57
N GLY A 90 -4.86 8.79 -3.64
CA GLY A 90 -4.47 8.67 -2.22
C GLY A 90 -3.02 9.12 -1.97
N GLN A 91 -2.70 9.52 -0.74
CA GLN A 91 -1.35 9.97 -0.37
C GLN A 91 -0.50 8.81 0.19
N VAL A 92 -1.13 7.73 0.61
CA VAL A 92 -0.52 6.50 1.10
C VAL A 92 -0.53 5.46 -0.01
N SER A 93 0.64 5.24 -0.60
CA SER A 93 0.82 4.28 -1.70
C SER A 93 1.22 2.87 -1.25
N TYR A 94 1.54 2.67 0.03
CA TYR A 94 1.96 1.36 0.52
C TYR A 94 0.76 0.47 0.85
N LYS A 95 1.00 -0.84 0.83
CA LYS A 95 0.10 -1.87 1.36
C LYS A 95 0.90 -2.77 2.30
N VAL A 96 0.27 -3.27 3.35
CA VAL A 96 0.85 -4.30 4.23
C VAL A 96 -0.02 -5.54 4.17
N THR A 97 0.57 -6.72 4.12
CA THR A 97 -0.15 -7.98 4.29
C THR A 97 0.46 -8.80 5.40
N LYS A 98 -0.36 -9.49 6.19
CA LYS A 98 0.08 -10.44 7.21
C LYS A 98 -0.53 -11.80 6.89
N GLN A 99 0.27 -12.85 6.85
CA GLN A 99 -0.20 -14.21 6.58
C GLN A 99 -0.28 -15.02 7.88
N TYR A 100 -1.43 -15.64 8.14
CA TYR A 100 -1.68 -16.46 9.31
C TYR A 100 -1.29 -17.93 9.09
N PRO A 101 -0.96 -18.68 10.15
CA PRO A 101 -0.96 -18.27 11.57
C PRO A 101 0.35 -17.61 12.04
N GLU A 102 1.43 -17.62 11.25
CA GLU A 102 2.75 -17.15 11.70
C GLU A 102 2.92 -15.62 11.68
N PHE A 103 1.93 -14.89 11.17
CA PHE A 103 1.97 -13.44 10.93
C PHE A 103 3.16 -13.01 10.05
N LYS A 104 3.48 -13.80 9.01
CA LYS A 104 4.49 -13.39 8.01
C LYS A 104 4.05 -12.09 7.37
N THR A 105 4.80 -11.03 7.62
CA THR A 105 4.41 -9.66 7.29
C THR A 105 5.19 -9.17 6.09
N TYR A 106 4.50 -8.57 5.12
CA TYR A 106 5.10 -8.01 3.92
C TYR A 106 4.65 -6.57 3.73
N LEU A 107 5.61 -5.67 3.49
CA LEU A 107 5.38 -4.30 3.07
C LEU A 107 5.52 -4.21 1.55
N PHE A 108 4.48 -3.71 0.89
CA PHE A 108 4.46 -3.41 -0.54
C PHE A 108 4.61 -1.90 -0.70
N THR A 109 5.67 -1.47 -1.39
CA THR A 109 5.93 -0.06 -1.67
C THR A 109 6.64 0.11 -3.00
N GLY A 110 6.47 1.27 -3.64
CA GLY A 110 7.15 1.61 -4.88
C GLY A 110 8.35 2.52 -4.68
N ILE A 111 9.37 2.37 -5.53
CA ILE A 111 10.40 3.38 -5.78
C ILE A 111 10.49 3.56 -7.28
N SER A 112 10.31 4.80 -7.76
CA SER A 112 10.27 5.08 -9.20
C SER A 112 9.20 4.23 -9.92
N SER A 113 9.58 3.42 -10.90
CA SER A 113 8.74 2.49 -11.66
C SER A 113 8.57 1.13 -11.00
N ASP A 114 9.39 0.82 -9.99
CA ASP A 114 9.55 -0.53 -9.46
C ASP A 114 8.72 -0.70 -8.18
N SER A 115 8.02 -1.83 -8.10
CA SER A 115 7.28 -2.25 -6.89
C SER A 115 8.11 -3.28 -6.13
N TYR A 116 8.19 -3.12 -4.82
CA TYR A 116 8.93 -4.01 -3.93
C TYR A 116 7.98 -4.67 -2.95
N LYS A 117 8.19 -5.97 -2.74
CA LYS A 117 7.61 -6.74 -1.64
C LYS A 117 8.73 -7.01 -0.64
N ILE A 118 8.65 -6.35 0.50
CA ILE A 118 9.66 -6.36 1.54
C ILE A 118 9.18 -7.27 2.66
N GLU A 119 9.92 -8.34 2.93
CA GLU A 119 9.66 -9.19 4.10
C GLU A 119 10.09 -8.47 5.38
N GLU A 120 9.17 -8.39 6.35
CA GLU A 120 9.42 -7.89 7.69
C GLU A 120 9.98 -9.01 8.56
N ASP A 121 11.17 -8.79 9.12
CA ASP A 121 11.84 -9.75 10.00
C ASP A 121 11.65 -9.43 11.49
N GLN A 122 11.06 -8.28 11.83
CA GLN A 122 10.80 -7.84 13.20
C GLN A 122 9.33 -7.93 13.57
N LYS A 123 9.06 -8.50 14.74
CA LYS A 123 7.74 -8.44 15.38
C LYS A 123 7.70 -7.29 16.39
N PRO A 124 6.57 -6.57 16.53
CA PRO A 124 6.41 -5.61 17.62
C PRO A 124 6.47 -6.32 18.99
N GLU A 125 7.35 -5.86 19.87
CA GLU A 125 7.45 -6.36 21.25
C GLU A 125 6.64 -5.46 22.19
N TRP A 126 5.47 -5.94 22.60
CA TRP A 126 4.53 -5.15 23.39
C TRP A 126 4.77 -5.23 24.89
N LYS A 127 4.75 -4.07 25.54
CA LYS A 127 4.54 -3.96 26.98
C LYS A 127 3.11 -3.52 27.25
N ILE A 128 2.27 -4.45 27.70
CA ILE A 128 0.88 -4.16 28.10
C ILE A 128 0.87 -3.45 29.45
N LEU A 129 0.07 -2.41 29.56
CA LEU A 129 -0.04 -1.56 30.75
C LEU A 129 -1.44 -1.69 31.38
N PRO A 130 -1.62 -1.38 32.67
CA PRO A 130 -2.91 -1.51 33.35
C PRO A 130 -3.93 -0.43 32.94
N ASP A 131 -3.49 0.65 32.29
CA ASP A 131 -4.33 1.75 31.84
C ASP A 131 -5.42 1.24 30.88
N LYS A 132 -6.67 1.63 31.18
CA LYS A 132 -7.84 1.34 30.36
C LYS A 132 -8.55 2.64 30.01
N GLN A 133 -9.07 2.72 28.80
CA GLN A 133 -9.93 3.83 28.38
C GLN A 133 -10.91 3.38 27.31
N LYS A 134 -11.96 4.16 27.09
CA LYS A 134 -12.90 3.93 25.99
C LYS A 134 -12.39 4.63 24.72
N ILE A 135 -12.27 3.89 23.63
CA ILE A 135 -11.93 4.41 22.29
C ILE A 135 -13.12 4.16 21.37
N GLY A 136 -13.84 5.21 21.00
CA GLY A 136 -15.12 5.08 20.32
C GLY A 136 -16.11 4.30 21.19
N GLU A 137 -16.53 3.14 20.71
CA GLU A 137 -17.45 2.26 21.44
C GLU A 137 -16.73 1.15 22.23
N TYR A 138 -15.42 0.98 22.03
CA TYR A 138 -14.67 -0.17 22.54
C TYR A 138 -13.99 0.11 23.87
N ASN A 139 -14.01 -0.88 24.77
CA ASN A 139 -13.16 -0.87 25.95
C ASN A 139 -11.75 -1.26 25.52
N ALA A 140 -10.78 -0.37 25.76
CA ALA A 140 -9.43 -0.57 25.29
C ALA A 140 -8.40 -0.54 26.43
N GLN A 141 -7.35 -1.35 26.28
CA GLN A 141 -6.21 -1.41 27.18
C GLN A 141 -4.96 -0.90 26.47
N LYS A 142 -4.12 -0.19 27.21
CA LYS A 142 -2.89 0.42 26.69
C LYS A 142 -1.78 -0.61 26.53
N ALA A 143 -1.01 -0.48 25.46
CA ALA A 143 0.28 -1.14 25.28
C ALA A 143 1.27 -0.17 24.64
N ILE A 144 2.57 -0.39 24.87
CA ILE A 144 3.64 0.39 24.25
C ILE A 144 4.65 -0.52 23.58
N THR A 145 5.31 -0.05 22.52
CA THR A 145 6.40 -0.76 21.84
C THR A 145 7.35 0.21 21.16
N ASN A 146 8.56 -0.25 20.86
CA ASN A 146 9.50 0.44 19.98
C ASN A 146 9.58 -0.35 18.68
N PHE A 147 9.19 0.29 17.58
CA PHE A 147 9.11 -0.40 16.30
C PHE A 147 9.40 0.57 15.15
N GLY A 148 10.23 0.15 14.21
CA GLY A 148 10.49 0.90 12.99
C GLY A 148 11.18 2.25 13.21
N GLY A 149 11.92 2.43 14.30
CA GLY A 149 12.56 3.69 14.66
C GLY A 149 11.64 4.69 15.38
N ARG A 150 10.47 4.26 15.86
CA ARG A 150 9.52 5.08 16.63
C ARG A 150 9.06 4.40 17.92
N GLU A 151 8.76 5.20 18.92
CA GLU A 151 8.05 4.78 20.13
C GLU A 151 6.53 4.89 19.87
N TRP A 152 5.79 3.81 20.08
CA TRP A 152 4.36 3.72 19.80
C TRP A 152 3.56 3.48 21.08
N THR A 153 2.40 4.14 21.17
CA THR A 153 1.34 3.84 22.14
C THR A 153 0.15 3.27 21.38
N ALA A 154 -0.24 2.03 21.70
CA ALA A 154 -1.40 1.36 21.17
C ALA A 154 -2.48 1.19 22.23
N TRP A 155 -3.72 1.17 21.78
CA TRP A 155 -4.91 0.83 22.55
C TRP A 155 -5.61 -0.32 21.82
N PHE A 156 -5.70 -1.48 22.48
CA PHE A 156 -6.31 -2.68 21.90
C PHE A 156 -7.57 -3.06 22.67
N SER A 157 -8.53 -3.69 21.98
CA SER A 157 -9.80 -4.12 22.58
C SER A 157 -10.05 -5.61 22.38
N THR A 158 -10.35 -6.29 23.48
CA THR A 158 -10.78 -7.69 23.50
C THR A 158 -12.19 -7.88 22.94
N ASP A 159 -12.98 -6.81 22.81
CA ASP A 159 -14.33 -6.82 22.23
C ASP A 159 -14.29 -7.22 20.74
N LEU A 160 -13.14 -7.01 20.09
CA LEU A 160 -12.81 -7.45 18.74
C LEU A 160 -11.65 -8.47 18.82
N PRO A 161 -11.93 -9.79 18.86
CA PRO A 161 -10.95 -10.83 19.20
C PRO A 161 -10.01 -11.18 18.03
N PHE A 162 -9.46 -10.17 17.35
CA PHE A 162 -8.47 -10.30 16.29
C PHE A 162 -7.12 -9.78 16.80
N GLN A 163 -6.08 -10.62 16.84
CA GLN A 163 -4.74 -10.20 17.29
C GLN A 163 -3.98 -9.41 16.20
N ASP A 164 -4.64 -8.45 15.58
CA ASP A 164 -4.15 -7.68 14.44
C ASP A 164 -4.39 -6.17 14.65
N GLY A 165 -3.96 -5.35 13.71
CA GLY A 165 -4.01 -3.91 13.77
C GLY A 165 -3.59 -3.26 12.45
N PRO A 166 -3.65 -1.92 12.39
CA PRO A 166 -3.28 -1.18 11.21
C PRO A 166 -1.77 -1.30 10.93
N TYR A 167 -1.37 -1.09 9.68
CA TYR A 167 0.03 -1.19 9.24
C TYR A 167 0.66 -2.57 9.58
N LYS A 168 1.88 -2.59 10.13
CA LYS A 168 2.64 -3.78 10.54
C LYS A 168 2.34 -4.22 11.98
N PHE A 169 1.40 -3.57 12.70
CA PHE A 169 1.15 -3.86 14.10
C PHE A 169 0.20 -5.05 14.29
N TYR A 170 0.59 -6.00 15.13
CA TYR A 170 -0.19 -7.20 15.50
C TYR A 170 0.30 -7.77 16.84
N GLY A 171 -0.35 -8.82 17.35
CA GLY A 171 0.13 -9.61 18.49
C GLY A 171 -0.34 -9.15 19.88
N LEU A 172 -1.26 -8.18 19.97
CA LEU A 172 -1.98 -7.85 21.20
C LEU A 172 -3.21 -8.75 21.35
N PRO A 173 -3.71 -9.01 22.58
CA PRO A 173 -4.86 -9.88 22.81
C PRO A 173 -6.19 -9.17 22.48
N GLY A 174 -6.37 -8.81 21.20
CA GLY A 174 -7.50 -8.04 20.68
C GLY A 174 -7.05 -7.06 19.59
N LEU A 175 -8.02 -6.48 18.88
CA LEU A 175 -7.74 -5.60 17.75
C LEU A 175 -7.20 -4.26 18.25
N ILE A 176 -6.15 -3.75 17.62
CA ILE A 176 -5.62 -2.40 17.90
C ILE A 176 -6.61 -1.35 17.38
N VAL A 177 -7.40 -0.75 18.27
CA VAL A 177 -8.43 0.24 17.90
C VAL A 177 -7.86 1.67 17.78
N LYS A 178 -6.72 1.95 18.39
CA LYS A 178 -5.97 3.19 18.18
C LYS A 178 -4.48 2.92 18.35
N ILE A 179 -3.65 3.54 17.53
CA ILE A 179 -2.19 3.57 17.74
C ILE A 179 -1.63 4.90 17.27
N GLU A 180 -0.71 5.46 18.05
CA GLU A 180 -0.04 6.73 17.74
C GLU A 180 1.42 6.70 18.14
N ASP A 181 2.26 7.40 17.38
CA ASP A 181 3.65 7.58 17.76
C ASP A 181 3.79 8.65 18.84
N LYS A 182 4.91 8.63 19.56
CA LYS A 182 5.17 9.55 20.68
C LYS A 182 5.07 11.03 20.32
N THR A 183 5.32 11.40 19.07
CA THR A 183 5.22 12.79 18.62
C THR A 183 3.81 13.19 18.18
N GLY A 184 2.87 12.23 18.09
CA GLY A 184 1.54 12.41 17.53
C GLY A 184 1.53 12.71 16.04
N SER A 185 2.66 12.52 15.35
CA SER A 185 2.83 12.81 13.93
C SER A 185 2.31 11.68 13.05
N HIS A 186 2.08 10.49 13.60
CA HIS A 186 1.40 9.37 12.96
C HIS A 186 0.37 8.79 13.93
N SER A 187 -0.91 8.79 13.56
CA SER A 187 -1.98 8.23 14.38
C SER A 187 -2.98 7.49 13.50
N MET A 188 -3.26 6.24 13.83
CA MET A 188 -4.26 5.39 13.16
C MET A 188 -5.36 5.06 14.16
N THR A 189 -6.59 5.49 13.89
CA THR A 189 -7.74 5.28 14.78
C THR A 189 -8.86 4.56 14.04
N LEU A 190 -9.38 3.47 14.62
CA LEU A 190 -10.53 2.75 14.12
C LEU A 190 -11.77 3.63 14.17
N VAL A 191 -12.45 3.79 13.04
CA VAL A 191 -13.67 4.60 12.90
C VAL A 191 -14.91 3.80 12.52
N GLY A 192 -14.74 2.52 12.16
CA GLY A 192 -15.87 1.65 11.86
C GLY A 192 -15.42 0.24 11.45
N ASN A 193 -16.39 -0.67 11.35
CA ASN A 193 -16.17 -2.02 10.87
C ASN A 193 -17.40 -2.51 10.08
N LYS A 194 -17.20 -3.48 9.19
CA LYS A 194 -18.27 -4.19 8.49
C LYS A 194 -17.83 -5.60 8.11
N THR A 195 -18.76 -6.54 8.05
CA THR A 195 -18.54 -7.80 7.34
C THR A 195 -18.82 -7.60 5.86
N ILE A 196 -17.93 -8.08 4.99
CA ILE A 196 -18.09 -8.06 3.54
C ILE A 196 -17.93 -9.43 2.93
N VAL A 197 -18.57 -9.58 1.78
CA VAL A 197 -18.32 -10.64 0.82
C VAL A 197 -17.56 -10.02 -0.34
N ILE A 198 -16.31 -10.42 -0.56
CA ILE A 198 -15.55 -9.98 -1.73
C ILE A 198 -15.63 -11.10 -2.77
N PRO A 199 -16.20 -10.84 -3.98
CA PRO A 199 -16.08 -11.77 -5.09
C PRO A 199 -14.60 -11.97 -5.42
N SER A 200 -14.16 -13.20 -5.72
CA SER A 200 -12.77 -13.48 -6.03
C SER A 200 -12.20 -12.49 -7.05
N GLU A 201 -11.14 -11.78 -6.66
CA GLU A 201 -10.45 -10.85 -7.54
C GLU A 201 -9.85 -11.67 -8.70
N LYS A 202 -10.40 -11.52 -9.91
CA LYS A 202 -9.71 -11.99 -11.12
C LYS A 202 -8.58 -11.03 -11.41
N GLU A 203 -7.35 -11.53 -11.50
CA GLU A 203 -6.24 -10.77 -12.06
C GLU A 203 -6.58 -10.44 -13.52
N THR A 204 -6.35 -9.19 -13.94
CA THR A 204 -6.44 -8.85 -15.37
C THR A 204 -5.14 -9.32 -16.00
N GLU A 205 -5.20 -10.36 -16.81
CA GLU A 205 -4.06 -10.77 -17.62
C GLU A 205 -3.83 -9.71 -18.71
N LEU A 206 -2.67 -9.06 -18.67
CA LEU A 206 -2.24 -8.18 -19.76
C LEU A 206 -1.86 -9.02 -20.98
N PRO A 207 -2.17 -8.58 -22.21
CA PRO A 207 -1.68 -9.24 -23.43
C PRO A 207 -0.16 -9.36 -23.42
N GLN A 208 0.38 -10.46 -23.96
CA GLN A 208 1.82 -10.68 -24.05
C GLN A 208 2.51 -9.49 -24.76
N GLY A 209 3.53 -8.92 -24.13
CA GLY A 209 4.31 -7.78 -24.66
C GLY A 209 3.84 -6.39 -24.22
N VAL A 210 2.70 -6.26 -23.52
CA VAL A 210 2.24 -4.98 -22.96
C VAL A 210 2.70 -4.86 -21.50
N GLN A 211 3.71 -4.00 -21.25
CA GLN A 211 4.17 -3.67 -19.90
C GLN A 211 3.76 -2.23 -19.57
N ILE A 212 2.85 -2.07 -18.60
CA ILE A 212 2.44 -0.75 -18.13
C ILE A 212 3.33 -0.34 -16.96
N TYR A 213 4.21 0.64 -17.19
CA TYR A 213 5.09 1.15 -16.14
C TYR A 213 4.27 1.76 -14.99
N GLY A 214 4.40 1.20 -13.80
CA GLY A 214 3.63 1.58 -12.61
C GLY A 214 2.26 0.90 -12.46
N MET A 215 1.89 -0.09 -13.30
CA MET A 215 0.67 -0.88 -13.14
C MET A 215 0.88 -2.32 -13.63
N GLY A 216 0.77 -3.32 -12.74
CA GLY A 216 0.81 -4.74 -13.13
C GLY A 216 2.21 -5.35 -13.35
N GLY A 217 3.28 -4.74 -12.82
CA GLY A 217 4.60 -5.39 -12.71
C GLY A 217 4.63 -6.39 -11.55
N LYS A 218 5.42 -7.48 -11.67
CA LYS A 218 5.69 -8.39 -10.54
C LYS A 218 6.46 -7.64 -9.45
N ASP A 219 6.06 -7.83 -8.20
CA ASP A 219 6.78 -7.26 -7.07
C ASP A 219 8.18 -7.88 -6.95
N ILE A 220 9.19 -7.03 -6.79
CA ILE A 220 10.56 -7.47 -6.54
C ILE A 220 10.66 -7.85 -5.06
N GLU A 221 10.77 -9.16 -4.79
CA GLU A 221 10.90 -9.67 -3.42
C GLU A 221 12.30 -9.43 -2.88
N ILE A 222 12.41 -8.71 -1.76
CA ILE A 222 13.68 -8.37 -1.12
C ILE A 222 13.56 -8.31 0.41
N SER A 223 14.69 -8.48 1.09
CA SER A 223 14.84 -8.19 2.53
C SER A 223 14.87 -6.68 2.80
N GLU A 224 14.59 -6.28 4.04
CA GLU A 224 14.77 -4.88 4.48
C GLU A 224 16.19 -4.35 4.20
N LYS A 225 17.21 -5.18 4.45
CA LYS A 225 18.62 -4.81 4.21
C LYS A 225 18.89 -4.51 2.75
N GLN A 226 18.29 -5.26 1.82
CA GLN A 226 18.38 -4.98 0.39
C GLN A 226 17.60 -3.72 0.04
N PHE A 227 16.41 -3.52 0.61
CA PHE A 227 15.61 -2.31 0.37
C PHE A 227 16.35 -1.03 0.79
N LYS A 228 17.02 -1.03 1.96
CA LYS A 228 17.84 0.12 2.39
C LYS A 228 18.92 0.49 1.37
N LYS A 229 19.56 -0.50 0.73
CA LYS A 229 20.54 -0.26 -0.35
C LYS A 229 19.88 0.34 -1.59
N VAL A 230 18.73 -0.19 -2.00
CA VAL A 230 17.97 0.32 -3.14
C VAL A 230 17.52 1.76 -2.89
N TRP A 231 16.98 2.02 -1.70
CA TRP A 231 16.55 3.36 -1.28
C TRP A 231 17.70 4.36 -1.28
N LYS A 232 18.86 4.00 -0.69
CA LYS A 232 20.04 4.86 -0.69
C LYS A 232 20.54 5.16 -2.11
N ALA A 233 20.54 4.17 -3.00
CA ALA A 233 20.90 4.38 -4.40
C ALA A 233 19.91 5.31 -5.11
N TYR A 234 18.61 5.16 -4.84
CA TYR A 234 17.57 6.03 -5.40
C TYR A 234 17.68 7.47 -4.90
N VAL A 235 17.92 7.70 -3.62
CA VAL A 235 18.10 9.06 -3.07
C VAL A 235 19.32 9.74 -3.69
N ASN A 236 20.41 8.99 -3.92
CA ASN A 236 21.62 9.51 -4.55
C ASN A 236 21.42 9.84 -6.03
N ASP A 237 20.66 9.02 -6.77
CA ASP A 237 20.42 9.20 -8.20
C ASP A 237 18.99 8.78 -8.61
N PRO A 238 17.99 9.66 -8.38
CA PRO A 238 16.58 9.30 -8.57
C PRO A 238 16.17 8.99 -10.00
N THR A 239 16.95 9.45 -10.98
CA THR A 239 16.64 9.31 -12.41
C THR A 239 17.43 8.19 -13.09
N LYS A 240 18.25 7.44 -12.35
CA LYS A 240 19.05 6.33 -12.88
C LYS A 240 18.23 5.30 -13.66
N ASN A 241 17.22 4.70 -13.04
CA ASN A 241 16.39 3.66 -13.67
C ASN A 241 15.66 4.21 -14.91
N MET A 242 15.21 5.46 -14.85
CA MET A 242 14.54 6.13 -15.97
C MET A 242 15.50 6.33 -17.16
N ARG A 243 16.75 6.74 -16.90
CA ARG A 243 17.79 6.87 -17.95
C ARG A 243 18.12 5.52 -18.59
N GLU A 244 18.32 4.49 -17.78
CA GLU A 244 18.59 3.13 -18.29
C GLU A 244 17.46 2.59 -19.15
N MET A 245 16.20 2.83 -18.74
CA MET A 245 15.03 2.45 -19.51
C MET A 245 14.95 3.20 -20.85
N MET A 246 15.17 4.52 -20.86
CA MET A 246 15.19 5.32 -22.09
C MET A 246 16.27 4.86 -23.08
N MET A 247 17.44 4.45 -22.57
CA MET A 247 18.54 3.93 -23.40
C MET A 247 18.27 2.53 -23.98
N LYS A 248 17.39 1.75 -23.34
CA LYS A 248 16.99 0.41 -23.79
C LYS A 248 15.82 0.44 -24.79
N ASN A 249 15.26 1.60 -25.12
CA ASN A 249 14.20 1.72 -26.12
C ASN A 249 14.74 1.38 -27.53
N SER A 250 14.23 0.33 -28.15
CA SER A 250 14.43 0.00 -29.57
C SER A 250 13.48 0.81 -30.46
N ASP A 251 13.76 0.87 -31.77
CA ASP A 251 12.95 1.62 -32.76
C ASP A 251 11.45 1.26 -32.79
N THR A 252 11.07 0.11 -32.23
CA THR A 252 9.71 -0.41 -32.17
C THR A 252 8.88 0.03 -30.95
N ASN A 253 9.50 0.53 -29.87
CA ASN A 253 8.81 0.97 -28.63
C ASN A 253 9.35 2.31 -28.12
N ARG A 254 9.07 3.42 -28.84
CA ARG A 254 9.49 4.76 -28.43
C ARG A 254 8.63 5.28 -27.28
N VAL A 255 9.15 5.21 -26.06
CA VAL A 255 8.55 5.88 -24.89
C VAL A 255 9.04 7.33 -24.84
N VAL A 256 8.13 8.30 -25.08
CA VAL A 256 8.43 9.73 -24.95
C VAL A 256 7.92 10.23 -23.61
N PHE A 257 8.82 10.69 -22.75
CA PHE A 257 8.46 11.35 -21.50
C PHE A 257 8.30 12.84 -21.72
N LYS A 258 7.16 13.38 -21.29
CA LYS A 258 6.87 14.81 -21.26
C LYS A 258 6.69 15.22 -19.81
N THR A 259 7.28 16.34 -19.43
CA THR A 259 7.06 16.96 -18.12
C THR A 259 6.74 18.44 -18.30
N MET A 260 6.18 19.08 -17.27
CA MET A 260 5.93 20.52 -17.25
C MET A 260 7.02 21.19 -16.42
N SER A 261 7.57 22.28 -16.94
CA SER A 261 8.40 23.20 -16.16
C SER A 261 7.58 23.92 -15.09
N ALA A 262 8.24 24.55 -14.12
CA ALA A 262 7.60 25.40 -13.11
C ALA A 262 6.73 26.53 -13.70
N ASN A 263 6.99 26.93 -14.94
CA ASN A 263 6.26 28.00 -15.65
C ASN A 263 5.15 27.45 -16.57
N GLY A 264 4.80 26.16 -16.47
CA GLY A 264 3.74 25.54 -17.27
C GLY A 264 4.12 25.22 -18.72
N LYS A 265 5.38 25.44 -19.12
CA LYS A 265 5.88 25.04 -20.45
C LYS A 265 6.20 23.56 -20.49
N GLU A 266 5.72 22.87 -21.53
CA GLU A 266 6.03 21.47 -21.81
C GLU A 266 7.52 21.30 -22.16
N ILE A 267 8.16 20.32 -21.52
CA ILE A 267 9.54 19.90 -21.76
C ILE A 267 9.51 18.47 -22.28
N SER A 268 10.12 18.27 -23.44
CA SER A 268 10.29 16.96 -24.10
C SER A 268 11.77 16.60 -24.36
N ASP A 269 12.71 17.53 -24.14
CA ASP A 269 14.14 17.24 -24.21
C ASP A 269 14.55 16.30 -23.07
N PRO A 270 15.12 15.10 -23.34
CA PRO A 270 15.42 14.11 -22.32
C PRO A 270 16.31 14.63 -21.18
N ASN A 271 17.32 15.44 -21.51
CA ASN A 271 18.25 15.97 -20.49
C ASN A 271 17.56 16.97 -19.57
N GLN A 272 16.72 17.85 -20.12
CA GLN A 272 15.90 18.77 -19.31
C GLN A 272 14.85 18.02 -18.48
N VAL A 273 14.22 16.99 -19.04
CA VAL A 273 13.29 16.12 -18.31
C VAL A 273 13.96 15.47 -17.11
N PHE A 274 15.17 14.90 -17.27
CA PHE A 274 15.89 14.27 -16.15
C PHE A 274 16.26 15.27 -15.05
N ARG A 275 16.71 16.47 -15.42
CA ARG A 275 17.06 17.52 -14.43
C ARG A 275 15.84 17.97 -13.63
N GLU A 276 14.72 18.26 -14.30
CA GLU A 276 13.49 18.67 -13.61
C GLU A 276 12.92 17.54 -12.75
N MET A 277 12.95 16.30 -13.24
CA MET A 277 12.52 15.15 -12.45
C MET A 277 13.39 14.96 -11.20
N GLU A 278 14.71 15.07 -11.34
CA GLU A 278 15.64 14.97 -10.21
C GLU A 278 15.38 16.07 -9.17
N LYS A 279 15.19 17.32 -9.62
CA LYS A 279 14.83 18.45 -8.75
C LYS A 279 13.52 18.18 -8.00
N ASN A 280 12.46 17.81 -8.73
CA ASN A 280 11.14 17.54 -8.17
C ASN A 280 11.17 16.38 -7.16
N VAL A 281 11.92 15.32 -7.45
CA VAL A 281 12.09 14.21 -6.50
C VAL A 281 12.83 14.68 -5.25
N LYS A 282 13.93 15.42 -5.38
CA LYS A 282 14.68 15.93 -4.22
C LYS A 282 13.84 16.85 -3.35
N GLU A 283 13.05 17.74 -3.94
CA GLU A 283 12.11 18.59 -3.21
C GLU A 283 11.00 17.77 -2.52
N SER A 284 10.45 16.78 -3.21
CA SER A 284 9.45 15.86 -2.64
C SER A 284 10.02 15.06 -1.47
N LEU A 285 11.26 14.57 -1.55
CA LEU A 285 11.94 13.86 -0.46
C LEU A 285 12.12 14.75 0.76
N LYS A 286 12.44 16.04 0.57
CA LYS A 286 12.54 17.02 1.66
C LYS A 286 11.19 17.23 2.36
N LYS A 287 10.10 17.32 1.59
CA LYS A 287 8.72 17.48 2.10
C LYS A 287 8.09 16.19 2.64
N ASN A 288 8.75 15.04 2.46
CA ASN A 288 8.31 13.73 2.91
C ASN A 288 9.39 13.07 3.79
N ASN A 289 9.88 13.84 4.76
CA ASN A 289 10.97 13.47 5.66
C ASN A 289 10.49 12.78 6.95
N ASN A 290 9.18 12.80 7.24
CA ASN A 290 8.60 12.17 8.43
C ASN A 290 7.86 10.87 8.04
N ARG A 291 8.64 9.81 7.78
CA ARG A 291 8.11 8.51 7.34
C ARG A 291 7.63 7.68 8.52
N ILE A 292 6.56 6.90 8.34
CA ILE A 292 6.02 6.02 9.41
C ILE A 292 7.09 5.10 10.02
N GLU A 293 8.06 4.67 9.21
CA GLU A 293 9.17 3.82 9.64
C GLU A 293 10.51 4.44 9.22
N PRO A 294 11.10 5.35 10.01
CA PRO A 294 12.37 5.99 9.64
C PRO A 294 13.52 5.01 9.42
N ASP A 295 13.57 3.89 10.15
CA ASP A 295 14.68 2.92 10.09
C ASP A 295 14.79 2.19 8.74
N LEU A 296 13.71 2.09 7.99
CA LEU A 296 13.67 1.49 6.66
C LEU A 296 14.30 2.39 5.58
N TYR A 297 14.41 3.68 5.85
CA TYR A 297 14.83 4.70 4.89
C TYR A 297 16.15 5.41 5.24
N LYS A 298 16.94 4.80 6.13
CA LYS A 298 18.30 5.23 6.52
C LYS A 298 19.37 4.73 5.54
#